data_AF-A0AB73U581-F1
#
_entry.id   AF-A0AB73U581-F1
#
_cell.length_a   1.000
_cell.length_b   1.000
_cell.length_c   1.000
_cell.angle_alpha   90.00
_cell.angle_beta   90.00
_cell.angle_gamma   90.00
#
_symmetry.space_group_name_H-M   'P 1'
#
loop_
_entity.id
_entity.type
_entity.pdbx_description
1 polymer ?
#
loop_
_entity_poly.entity_id
_entity_poly.type
_entity_poly.pdbx_seq_one_letter_code
_entity_poly.pdbx_strand_id
1 'polypeptide(L)'
;MASPARKLMNPPNYKLTREQAIEINDVIEELYQAALDGIGPGGQTLGMLPDLLKSWCFHYALAGVRVVPEKALIKRRPYRDQTGMFKGAHEWVSIDTPDDPQDEAEQVAKEIEELLIERAGSLSAGVRDRLVNRLQELGGATRTFTPDDNPEGTAQ
;
A
#
# COMPACT_ATOMS: atom_id res chain seq x y z
N MET A 1 15.33 -21.46 -29.71
CA MET A 1 16.23 -20.30 -29.86
C MET A 1 16.50 -19.74 -28.48
N ALA A 2 17.74 -19.83 -27.99
CA ALA A 2 18.11 -19.32 -26.68
C ALA A 2 18.15 -17.79 -26.71
N SER A 3 17.51 -17.15 -25.73
CA SER A 3 17.58 -15.70 -25.51
C SER A 3 19.05 -15.29 -25.38
N PRO A 4 19.52 -14.24 -26.08
CA PRO A 4 20.90 -13.80 -25.95
C PRO A 4 21.08 -13.33 -24.51
N ALA A 5 21.90 -14.06 -23.75
CA ALA A 5 22.31 -13.69 -22.42
C ALA A 5 22.75 -12.22 -22.47
N ARG A 6 22.02 -11.33 -21.78
CA ARG A 6 22.47 -9.95 -21.56
C ARG A 6 23.88 -10.10 -21.02
N LYS A 7 24.88 -9.61 -21.77
CA LYS A 7 26.23 -9.40 -21.22
C LYS A 7 26.00 -8.73 -19.87
N LEU A 8 26.45 -9.38 -18.79
CA LEU A 8 26.56 -8.75 -17.49
C LEU A 8 27.40 -7.50 -17.76
N MET A 9 26.72 -6.35 -17.88
CA MET A 9 27.39 -5.08 -18.02
C MET A 9 28.15 -4.94 -16.73
N ASN A 10 29.49 -4.96 -16.79
CA ASN A 10 30.27 -4.36 -15.73
C ASN A 10 29.65 -2.98 -15.48
N PRO A 11 29.37 -2.60 -14.21
CA PRO A 11 28.84 -1.27 -13.94
C PRO A 11 29.74 -0.27 -14.67
N PRO A 12 29.16 0.73 -15.37
CA PRO A 12 29.94 1.67 -16.14
C PRO A 12 31.07 2.20 -15.28
N ASN A 13 32.27 2.33 -15.85
CA ASN A 13 33.43 2.80 -15.11
C ASN A 13 33.27 4.33 -14.94
N TYR A 14 32.39 4.74 -14.03
CA TYR A 14 32.05 6.14 -13.79
C TYR A 14 33.29 6.84 -13.23
N LYS A 15 33.92 7.69 -14.06
CA LYS A 15 34.98 8.58 -13.61
C LYS A 15 34.35 9.88 -13.16
N LEU A 16 33.80 9.88 -11.95
CA LEU A 16 33.21 11.07 -11.34
C LEU A 16 34.32 12.02 -10.85
N THR A 17 34.13 13.32 -11.05
CA THR A 17 34.90 14.31 -10.28
C THR A 17 34.46 14.26 -8.82
N ARG A 18 35.22 14.92 -7.93
CA ARG A 18 34.88 15.00 -6.51
C ARG A 18 33.53 15.67 -6.31
N GLU A 19 33.26 16.72 -7.06
CA GLU A 19 32.02 17.50 -7.02
C GLU A 19 30.84 16.64 -7.47
N GLN A 20 30.99 15.91 -8.57
CA GLN A 20 29.96 14.98 -9.06
C GLN A 20 29.70 13.83 -8.07
N ALA A 21 30.73 13.35 -7.38
CA ALA A 21 30.57 12.32 -6.36
C ALA A 21 29.80 12.83 -5.13
N ILE A 22 30.01 14.10 -4.75
CA ILE A 22 29.24 14.76 -3.67
C ILE A 22 27.77 14.88 -4.10
N GLU A 23 27.50 15.43 -5.29
CA GLU A 23 26.14 15.59 -5.81
C GLU A 23 25.40 14.24 -5.90
N ILE A 24 26.10 13.18 -6.34
CA ILE A 24 25.51 11.85 -6.41
C ILE A 24 25.23 11.29 -5.01
N ASN A 25 26.11 11.53 -4.04
CA ASN A 25 25.87 11.08 -2.67
C ASN A 25 24.64 11.75 -2.06
N ASP A 26 24.42 13.05 -2.30
CA ASP A 26 23.23 13.73 -1.80
C ASP A 26 21.94 13.09 -2.35
N VAL A 27 21.92 12.78 -3.66
CA VAL A 27 20.81 12.06 -4.30
C VAL A 27 20.64 10.64 -3.75
N ILE A 28 21.73 9.95 -3.43
CA ILE A 28 21.68 8.61 -2.84
C ILE A 28 21.00 8.65 -1.48
N GLU A 29 21.33 9.62 -0.64
CA GLU A 29 20.69 9.77 0.67
C GLU A 29 19.20 10.08 0.53
N GLU A 30 18.82 10.97 -0.39
CA GLU A 30 17.40 11.27 -0.66
C GLU A 30 16.63 10.02 -1.08
N LEU A 31 17.17 9.25 -2.04
CA LEU A 31 16.57 8.00 -2.50
C LEU A 31 16.53 6.94 -1.40
N TYR A 32 17.57 6.85 -0.58
CA TYR A 32 17.66 5.90 0.52
C TYR A 32 16.60 6.18 1.59
N GLN A 33 16.43 7.44 1.99
CA GLN A 33 15.37 7.84 2.91
C GLN A 33 13.99 7.59 2.31
N ALA A 34 13.79 7.92 1.03
CA ALA A 34 12.52 7.65 0.35
C ALA A 34 12.20 6.15 0.25
N ALA A 35 13.21 5.27 0.20
CA ALA A 35 13.01 3.82 0.07
C ALA A 35 12.96 3.07 1.40
N LEU A 36 13.58 3.61 2.46
CA LEU A 36 13.63 3.00 3.80
C LEU A 36 12.25 2.78 4.42
N ASP A 37 11.33 3.70 4.15
CA ASP A 37 9.98 3.64 4.70
C ASP A 37 9.08 2.64 3.95
N GLY A 38 9.59 1.96 2.92
CA GLY A 38 8.87 1.05 2.03
C GLY A 38 8.35 -0.19 2.74
N ILE A 39 7.10 -0.12 3.19
CA ILE A 39 6.35 -1.29 3.64
C ILE A 39 5.39 -1.70 2.52
N GLY A 40 5.51 -2.95 2.09
CA GLY A 40 4.65 -3.52 1.08
C GLY A 40 3.18 -3.54 1.52
N PRO A 41 2.23 -3.75 0.59
CA PRO A 41 0.78 -3.65 0.85
C PRO A 41 0.24 -4.53 1.99
N GLY A 42 1.01 -5.55 2.42
CA GLY A 42 0.68 -6.44 3.54
C GLY A 42 1.55 -6.25 4.78
N GLY A 43 2.17 -5.09 4.99
CA GLY A 43 3.01 -4.86 6.16
C GLY A 43 4.44 -5.41 6.03
N GLN A 44 4.80 -5.95 4.86
CA GLN A 44 6.13 -6.49 4.60
C GLN A 44 7.14 -5.36 4.61
N THR A 45 7.95 -5.26 5.65
CA THR A 45 9.18 -4.51 5.57
C THR A 45 10.01 -5.18 4.48
N LEU A 46 10.45 -4.44 3.47
CA LEU A 46 11.53 -4.91 2.60
C LEU A 46 12.70 -5.23 3.54
N GLY A 47 12.92 -6.52 3.81
CA GLY A 47 14.02 -7.05 4.62
C GLY A 47 15.36 -6.86 3.91
N MET A 48 15.60 -5.67 3.38
CA MET A 48 16.78 -5.29 2.67
C MET A 48 17.75 -4.72 3.69
N LEU A 49 18.94 -5.30 3.77
CA LEU A 49 20.00 -4.76 4.60
C LEU A 49 20.28 -3.31 4.17
N PRO A 50 20.51 -2.38 5.12
CA PRO A 50 20.77 -0.97 4.82
C PRO A 50 21.82 -0.75 3.72
N ASP A 51 22.92 -1.50 3.76
CA ASP A 51 24.00 -1.40 2.78
C ASP A 51 23.56 -1.86 1.38
N LEU A 52 22.71 -2.89 1.32
CA LEU A 52 22.17 -3.37 0.06
C LEU A 52 21.23 -2.33 -0.54
N LEU A 53 20.34 -1.74 0.27
CA LEU A 53 19.45 -0.67 -0.20
C LEU A 53 20.24 0.54 -0.70
N LYS A 54 21.28 0.94 0.05
CA LYS A 54 22.15 2.06 -0.33
C LYS A 54 22.91 1.79 -1.64
N SER A 55 23.34 0.55 -1.87
CA SER A 55 23.92 0.12 -3.15
C SER A 55 22.93 0.23 -4.32
N TRP A 56 21.64 -0.03 -4.10
CA TRP A 56 20.61 0.15 -5.12
C TRP A 56 20.36 1.64 -5.41
N CYS A 57 20.28 2.47 -4.36
CA CYS A 57 20.17 3.93 -4.47
C CYS A 57 21.34 4.52 -5.28
N PHE A 58 22.56 4.00 -5.11
CA PHE A 58 23.71 4.37 -5.94
C PHE A 58 23.46 4.12 -7.44
N HIS A 59 22.98 2.93 -7.81
CA HIS A 59 22.65 2.63 -9.21
C HIS A 59 21.53 3.52 -9.75
N TYR A 60 20.51 3.82 -8.94
CA TYR A 60 19.41 4.70 -9.32
C TYR A 60 19.86 6.15 -9.51
N ALA A 61 20.69 6.68 -8.61
CA ALA A 61 21.23 8.03 -8.72
C ALA A 61 22.03 8.21 -10.02
N LEU A 62 22.86 7.22 -10.38
CA LEU A 62 23.63 7.18 -11.61
C LEU A 62 22.78 7.03 -12.88
N ALA A 63 21.64 6.35 -12.77
CA ALA A 63 20.66 6.25 -13.85
C ALA A 63 19.83 7.54 -14.03
N GLY A 64 20.06 8.56 -13.19
CA GLY A 64 19.32 9.83 -13.25
C GLY A 64 18.00 9.82 -12.49
N VAL A 65 17.74 8.80 -11.67
CA VAL A 65 16.55 8.77 -10.81
C VAL A 65 16.68 9.84 -9.72
N ARG A 66 15.60 10.56 -9.46
CA ARG A 66 15.52 11.63 -8.46
C ARG A 66 14.20 11.52 -7.71
N VAL A 67 14.18 11.97 -6.47
CA VAL A 67 12.95 12.18 -5.72
C VAL A 67 12.31 13.48 -6.24
N VAL A 68 11.02 13.43 -6.58
CA VAL A 68 10.25 14.62 -7.01
C VAL A 68 9.04 14.71 -6.10
N PRO A 69 9.15 15.41 -4.94
CA PRO A 69 8.12 15.40 -3.90
C PRO A 69 6.74 15.80 -4.42
N GLU A 70 6.67 16.83 -5.26
CA GLU A 70 5.44 17.33 -5.89
C GLU A 70 4.77 16.35 -6.88
N LYS A 71 5.40 15.21 -7.20
CA LYS A 71 4.84 14.14 -8.03
C LYS A 71 4.62 12.83 -7.26
N ALA A 72 4.65 12.88 -5.93
CA ALA A 72 4.34 11.71 -5.12
C ALA A 72 2.90 11.24 -5.38
N LEU A 73 2.75 10.00 -5.85
CA LEU A 73 1.45 9.34 -6.01
C LEU A 73 1.07 8.52 -4.76
N ILE A 74 2.01 8.38 -3.85
CA ILE A 74 1.85 7.64 -2.60
C ILE A 74 2.39 8.47 -1.45
N LYS A 75 1.80 8.32 -0.26
CA LYS A 75 2.25 8.91 0.99
C LYS A 75 2.46 7.83 2.04
N ARG A 76 3.24 8.18 3.05
CA ARG A 76 3.44 7.37 4.26
C ARG A 76 2.35 7.69 5.27
N ARG A 77 1.70 6.66 5.83
CA ARG A 77 0.82 6.80 7.01
C ARG A 77 1.15 5.75 8.07
N PRO A 78 0.83 5.99 9.36
CA PRO A 78 0.95 4.96 10.39
C PRO A 78 0.12 3.72 10.03
N TYR A 79 0.71 2.54 10.15
CA TYR A 79 -0.03 1.29 9.99
C TYR A 79 -0.84 1.02 11.26
N ARG A 80 -2.03 0.45 11.11
CA ARG A 80 -2.84 0.02 12.27
C ARG A 80 -2.06 -1.03 13.06
N ASP A 81 -1.87 -0.80 14.35
CA ASP A 81 -1.27 -1.80 15.24
C ASP A 81 -2.11 -3.08 15.21
N GLN A 82 -1.54 -4.16 14.68
CA GLN A 82 -2.17 -5.49 14.59
C GLN A 82 -1.24 -6.56 15.17
N THR A 83 -1.83 -7.62 15.74
CA THR A 83 -1.09 -8.75 16.30
C THR A 83 -0.18 -9.38 15.23
N GLY A 84 1.11 -9.53 15.52
CA GLY A 84 2.10 -10.09 14.59
C GLY A 84 2.85 -9.05 13.76
N MET A 85 2.53 -7.76 13.90
CA MET A 85 3.22 -6.66 13.24
C MET A 85 4.16 -5.92 14.20
N PHE A 86 5.22 -5.30 13.65
CA PHE A 86 6.11 -4.45 14.43
C PHE A 86 5.39 -3.17 14.85
N LYS A 87 5.47 -2.84 16.14
CA LYS A 87 4.93 -1.60 16.70
C LYS A 87 5.53 -0.38 16.01
N GLY A 88 4.69 0.55 15.57
CA GLY A 88 5.13 1.77 14.86
C GLY A 88 5.46 1.56 13.38
N ALA A 89 4.99 0.46 12.79
CA ALA A 89 5.03 0.26 11.34
C ALA A 89 4.26 1.38 10.62
N HIS A 90 4.67 1.68 9.38
CA HIS A 90 4.02 2.65 8.51
C HIS A 90 3.76 2.01 7.17
N GLU A 91 2.69 2.34 6.48
CA GLU A 91 2.42 1.83 5.13
C GLU A 91 2.48 2.93 4.07
N TRP A 92 2.61 2.48 2.82
CA TRP A 92 2.58 3.34 1.64
C TRP A 92 1.23 3.21 0.96
N VAL A 93 0.49 4.31 0.95
CA VAL A 93 -0.88 4.37 0.44
C VAL A 93 -0.98 5.45 -0.63
N SER A 94 -2.05 5.46 -1.41
CA SER A 94 -2.32 6.58 -2.33
C SER A 94 -2.36 7.90 -1.56
N ILE A 95 -1.98 9.00 -2.21
CA ILE A 95 -2.03 10.33 -1.58
C ILE A 95 -3.45 10.69 -1.09
N ASP A 96 -4.48 10.19 -1.77
CA ASP A 96 -5.89 10.41 -1.46
C ASP A 96 -6.40 9.49 -0.32
N THR A 97 -5.61 8.50 0.10
CA THR A 97 -6.00 7.59 1.18
C THR A 97 -5.98 8.35 2.51
N PRO A 98 -6.99 8.21 3.40
CA PRO A 98 -7.01 8.86 4.71
C PRO A 98 -5.80 8.49 5.59
N ASP A 99 -5.36 9.42 6.44
CA ASP A 99 -4.22 9.20 7.35
C ASP A 99 -4.58 8.28 8.53
N ASP A 100 -5.82 8.35 9.02
CA ASP A 100 -6.34 7.42 10.03
C ASP A 100 -7.05 6.23 9.35
N PRO A 101 -6.63 4.98 9.64
CA PRO A 101 -7.33 3.79 9.17
C PRO A 101 -8.82 3.73 9.57
N GLN A 102 -9.22 4.39 10.65
CA GLN A 102 -10.62 4.49 11.07
C GLN A 102 -11.44 5.36 10.11
N ASP A 103 -10.85 6.46 9.63
CA ASP A 103 -11.48 7.34 8.64
C ASP A 103 -11.68 6.61 7.30
N GLU A 104 -10.78 5.69 6.95
CA GLU A 104 -10.94 4.82 5.78
C GLU A 104 -12.16 3.90 5.91
N ALA A 105 -12.36 3.27 7.07
CA ALA A 105 -13.52 2.43 7.30
C ALA A 105 -14.84 3.23 7.27
N GLU A 106 -14.84 4.44 7.82
CA GLU A 106 -15.98 5.35 7.78
C GLU A 106 -16.27 5.86 6.36
N GLN A 107 -15.22 6.17 5.58
CA GLN A 107 -15.35 6.57 4.19
C GLN A 107 -15.91 5.43 3.33
N VAL A 108 -15.40 4.21 3.50
CA VAL A 108 -15.93 3.02 2.83
C VAL A 108 -17.38 2.76 3.23
N ALA A 109 -17.73 2.89 4.51
CA ALA A 109 -19.11 2.73 4.97
C ALA A 109 -20.04 3.75 4.29
N LYS A 110 -19.61 5.02 4.19
CA LYS A 110 -20.36 6.07 3.53
C LYS A 110 -20.52 5.82 2.02
N GLU A 111 -19.47 5.40 1.33
CA GLU A 111 -19.55 5.03 -0.09
C GLU A 111 -20.52 3.86 -0.32
N ILE A 112 -20.50 2.86 0.56
CA ILE A 112 -21.45 1.74 0.53
C ILE A 112 -22.88 2.24 0.76
N GLU A 113 -23.11 3.11 1.74
CA GLU A 113 -24.42 3.70 1.98
C GLU A 113 -24.93 4.47 0.76
N GLU A 114 -24.10 5.29 0.13
CA GLU A 114 -24.45 6.05 -1.08
C GLU A 114 -24.82 5.11 -2.24
N LEU A 115 -24.03 4.06 -2.49
CA LEU A 115 -24.32 3.04 -3.50
C LEU A 115 -25.62 2.28 -3.21
N LEU A 116 -25.89 1.97 -1.93
CA LEU A 116 -27.13 1.32 -1.52
C LEU A 116 -28.35 2.23 -1.72
N ILE A 117 -28.22 3.52 -1.44
CA ILE A 117 -29.26 4.53 -1.67
C ILE A 117 -29.54 4.65 -3.18
N GLU A 118 -28.50 4.81 -4.00
CA GLU A 118 -28.64 4.87 -5.45
C GLU A 118 -29.31 3.62 -6.00
N ARG A 119 -28.83 2.44 -5.57
CA ARG A 119 -29.39 1.16 -6.00
C ARG A 119 -30.86 1.04 -5.58
N ALA A 120 -31.22 1.38 -4.35
CA ALA A 120 -32.59 1.35 -3.86
C ALA A 120 -33.51 2.33 -4.61
N GLY A 121 -32.99 3.50 -4.99
CA GLY A 121 -33.66 4.47 -5.85
C GLY A 121 -34.00 3.93 -7.24
N SER A 122 -33.13 3.08 -7.81
CA SER A 122 -33.35 2.43 -9.11
C SER A 122 -34.32 1.25 -9.08
N LEU A 123 -34.69 0.74 -7.89
CA LEU A 123 -35.62 -0.39 -7.76
C LEU A 123 -37.07 0.07 -7.97
N SER A 124 -37.87 -0.79 -8.59
CA SER A 124 -39.32 -0.63 -8.61
C SER A 124 -39.90 -0.77 -7.19
N ALA A 125 -41.05 -0.12 -6.94
CA ALA A 125 -41.66 -0.08 -5.61
C ALA A 125 -41.84 -1.48 -4.98
N GLY A 126 -42.38 -2.44 -5.75
CA GLY A 126 -42.58 -3.80 -5.26
C GLY A 126 -41.29 -4.59 -4.95
N VAL A 127 -40.16 -4.22 -5.55
CA VAL A 127 -38.85 -4.83 -5.24
C VAL A 127 -38.21 -4.14 -4.03
N ARG A 128 -38.36 -2.83 -3.92
CA ARG A 128 -37.91 -2.05 -2.75
C ARG A 128 -38.60 -2.51 -1.47
N ASP A 129 -39.92 -2.71 -1.51
CA ASP A 129 -40.69 -3.18 -0.35
C ASP A 129 -40.25 -4.59 0.11
N ARG A 130 -39.97 -5.48 -0.85
CA ARG A 130 -39.44 -6.82 -0.55
C ARG A 130 -38.04 -6.76 0.06
N LEU A 131 -37.18 -5.87 -0.42
CA LEU A 131 -35.84 -5.66 0.14
C LEU A 131 -35.91 -5.16 1.59
N VAL A 132 -36.78 -4.17 1.87
CA VAL A 132 -36.98 -3.64 3.23
C VAL A 132 -37.47 -4.73 4.18
N ASN A 133 -38.48 -5.50 3.79
CA ASN A 133 -38.99 -6.61 4.61
C ASN A 133 -37.89 -7.65 4.87
N ARG A 134 -37.07 -7.97 3.86
CA ARG A 134 -35.98 -8.93 4.00
C ARG A 134 -34.86 -8.42 4.92
N LEU A 135 -34.52 -7.14 4.85
CA LEU A 135 -33.54 -6.53 5.75
C LEU A 135 -34.04 -6.48 7.20
N GLN A 136 -35.34 -6.26 7.42
CA GLN A 136 -35.95 -6.32 8.75
C GLN A 136 -35.93 -7.74 9.33
N GLU A 137 -36.22 -8.76 8.51
CA GLU A 137 -36.10 -10.18 8.90
C GLU A 137 -34.66 -10.54 9.29
N LEU A 138 -33.67 -10.00 8.58
CA LEU A 138 -32.24 -10.22 8.85
C LEU A 138 -31.74 -9.40 10.05
N GLY A 139 -32.18 -8.15 10.21
CA GLY A 139 -31.80 -7.26 11.32
C GLY A 139 -32.38 -7.69 12.68
N GLY A 140 -33.52 -8.39 12.68
CA GLY A 140 -34.05 -9.08 13.86
C GLY A 140 -33.22 -10.29 14.32
N ALA A 141 -32.29 -10.77 13.48
CA ALA A 141 -31.31 -11.80 13.80
C ALA A 141 -29.94 -11.15 13.94
N THR A 142 -29.70 -10.42 15.04
CA THR A 142 -28.39 -9.84 15.35
C THR A 142 -27.38 -10.96 15.58
N ARG A 143 -26.74 -11.46 14.53
CA ARG A 143 -25.49 -12.22 14.64
C ARG A 143 -24.39 -11.21 14.90
N THR A 144 -23.90 -11.19 16.13
CA THR A 144 -22.56 -10.70 16.43
C THR A 144 -21.58 -11.47 15.54
N PHE A 145 -20.98 -10.80 14.56
CA PHE A 145 -19.86 -11.36 13.82
C PHE A 145 -18.66 -11.44 14.78
N THR A 146 -18.32 -12.65 15.21
CA THR A 146 -17.07 -12.91 15.92
C THR A 146 -15.99 -13.24 14.88
N PRO A 147 -14.78 -12.65 14.95
CA PRO A 147 -13.71 -12.92 13.99
C PRO A 147 -13.29 -14.39 13.84
N ASP A 148 -13.74 -15.27 14.75
CA ASP A 148 -13.47 -16.72 14.71
C ASP A 148 -14.41 -17.52 13.79
N ASP A 149 -15.39 -16.89 13.12
CA ASP A 149 -16.31 -17.56 12.20
C ASP A 149 -15.67 -17.85 10.82
N ASN A 150 -14.43 -18.36 10.79
CA ASN A 150 -13.79 -18.82 9.56
C ASN A 150 -14.22 -20.27 9.25
N PRO A 151 -14.94 -20.54 8.14
CA PRO A 151 -15.34 -21.89 7.75
C PRO A 151 -14.25 -22.59 6.92
N GLU A 152 -13.01 -22.58 7.43
CA GLU A 152 -11.94 -23.47 6.98
C GLU A 152 -11.49 -24.24 8.22
N GLY A 153 -12.06 -25.40 8.51
CA GLY A 153 -11.78 -26.59 7.71
C GLY A 153 -10.64 -27.33 8.38
N THR A 154 -10.98 -28.14 9.38
CA THR A 154 -10.20 -29.26 9.88
C THR A 154 -9.47 -29.98 8.74
N ALA A 155 -8.15 -29.99 8.78
CA ALA A 155 -7.35 -31.08 8.27
C ALA A 155 -6.22 -31.34 9.27
N GLN A 156 -6.10 -32.63 9.59
CA GLN A 156 -5.26 -33.27 10.59
C GLN A 156 -3.76 -32.97 10.48
#